data_AF-A0A945LY97-F1
#
_entry.id   AF-A0A945LY97-F1
#
_cell.length_a   1.000
_cell.length_b   1.000
_cell.length_c   1.000
_cell.angle_alpha   90.00
_cell.angle_beta   90.00
_cell.angle_gamma   90.00
#
_symmetry.space_group_name_H-M   'P 1'
#
loop_
_entity.id
_entity.type
_entity.pdbx_description
1 polymer ?
#
loop_
_entity_poly.entity_id
_entity_poly.type
_entity_poly.pdbx_seq_one_letter_code
_entity_poly.pdbx_strand_id
1 'polypeptide(L)'
;MSDQETTNPTEEATPPAEEAAPNDLQLAEFDDPPPPPESPAQDPMAINDIMDEDISQKDLDAVYDIPVQVSAVLGKAEMQVSQLLKLGRGAVVELDRKVGEAIDIYVNNRLVARGEVVVVDERLGVTMTEIIKSDQS
;
A
#
# COMPACT_ATOMS: atom_id res chain seq x y z
N MET A 1 -16.78 -11.13 63.67
CA MET A 1 -16.59 -12.55 63.33
C MET A 1 -17.98 -13.09 63.08
N SER A 2 -18.35 -13.24 61.82
CA SER A 2 -19.67 -13.67 61.39
C SER A 2 -19.47 -14.66 60.24
N ASP A 3 -19.67 -15.92 60.61
CA ASP A 3 -20.39 -16.97 59.88
C ASP A 3 -19.87 -17.41 58.51
N GLN A 4 -19.19 -18.57 58.52
CA GLN A 4 -19.19 -19.54 57.42
C GLN A 4 -20.21 -20.63 57.76
N GLU A 5 -21.20 -20.87 56.89
CA GLU A 5 -21.59 -22.24 56.50
C GLU A 5 -22.46 -22.23 55.23
N THR A 6 -21.95 -22.95 54.23
CA THR A 6 -22.62 -23.74 53.20
C THR A 6 -24.15 -23.84 53.27
N THR A 7 -24.83 -23.61 52.15
CA THR A 7 -25.76 -24.58 51.53
C THR A 7 -26.04 -24.17 50.08
N ASN A 8 -25.62 -25.02 49.15
CA ASN A 8 -25.94 -24.94 47.73
C ASN A 8 -27.19 -25.82 47.52
N PRO A 9 -28.29 -25.32 46.91
CA PRO A 9 -29.38 -26.19 46.52
C PRO A 9 -29.13 -26.80 45.13
N THR A 10 -29.26 -28.12 45.09
CA THR A 10 -29.30 -29.03 43.95
C THR A 10 -30.31 -28.60 42.87
N GLU A 11 -29.87 -28.54 41.61
CA GLU A 11 -30.74 -28.48 40.43
C GLU A 11 -30.68 -29.85 39.73
N GLU A 12 -31.81 -30.57 39.76
CA GLU A 12 -31.99 -31.90 39.19
C GLU A 12 -33.02 -31.84 38.04
N ALA A 13 -32.70 -32.55 36.95
CA ALA A 13 -33.58 -33.14 35.94
C ALA A 13 -34.16 -32.33 34.74
N THR A 14 -33.50 -32.50 33.58
CA THR A 14 -33.95 -33.11 32.28
C THR A 14 -35.29 -32.72 31.59
N PRO A 15 -35.46 -32.97 30.26
CA PRO A 15 -35.75 -31.93 29.25
C PRO A 15 -37.14 -32.13 28.56
N PRO A 16 -37.47 -31.33 27.54
CA PRO A 16 -38.25 -31.85 26.42
C PRO A 16 -37.55 -31.70 25.07
N ALA A 17 -37.85 -32.68 24.23
CA ALA A 17 -37.29 -32.96 22.92
C ALA A 17 -37.62 -31.90 21.85
N GLU A 18 -36.68 -31.63 20.96
CA GLU A 18 -36.95 -31.12 19.63
C GLU A 18 -36.20 -31.98 18.61
N GLU A 19 -36.92 -32.97 18.09
CA GLU A 19 -36.53 -33.89 17.03
C GLU A 19 -37.00 -33.28 15.70
N ALA A 20 -36.07 -32.93 14.82
CA ALA A 20 -36.36 -32.66 13.43
C ALA A 20 -35.38 -33.44 12.56
N ALA A 21 -35.93 -34.47 11.91
CA ALA A 21 -35.25 -35.46 11.09
C ALA A 21 -34.44 -34.85 9.92
N PRO A 22 -33.36 -35.52 9.47
CA PRO A 22 -32.76 -35.21 8.18
C PRO A 22 -33.66 -35.79 7.08
N ASN A 23 -34.29 -34.92 6.29
CA ASN A 23 -35.11 -35.38 5.16
C ASN A 23 -34.22 -35.94 4.06
N ASP A 24 -34.43 -37.24 3.81
CA ASP A 24 -33.96 -38.00 2.67
C ASP A 24 -34.47 -37.42 1.33
N LEU A 25 -33.53 -37.43 0.39
CA LEU A 25 -33.59 -37.31 -1.07
C LEU A 25 -34.96 -37.50 -1.77
N GLN A 26 -35.31 -36.55 -2.62
CA GLN A 26 -36.09 -36.82 -3.85
C GLN A 26 -35.57 -35.97 -5.01
N LEU A 27 -35.06 -36.67 -6.04
CA LEU A 27 -34.70 -36.14 -7.35
C LEU A 27 -35.96 -35.60 -8.05
N ALA A 28 -35.93 -34.34 -8.48
CA ALA A 28 -36.86 -33.80 -9.45
C ALA A 28 -36.05 -33.36 -10.69
N GLU A 29 -36.17 -34.17 -11.73
CA GLU A 29 -36.21 -33.81 -13.15
C GLU A 29 -35.26 -32.68 -13.62
N PHE A 30 -34.11 -33.08 -14.18
CA PHE A 30 -33.34 -32.20 -15.07
C PHE A 30 -34.13 -32.08 -16.38
N ASP A 31 -34.79 -30.95 -16.57
CA ASP A 31 -35.27 -30.52 -17.89
C ASP A 31 -34.02 -30.20 -18.72
N ASP A 32 -33.69 -31.06 -19.68
CA ASP A 32 -32.56 -30.85 -20.59
C ASP A 32 -32.79 -29.51 -21.34
N PRO A 33 -31.90 -28.51 -21.22
CA PRO A 33 -32.04 -27.31 -22.04
C PRO A 33 -31.85 -27.70 -23.52
N PRO A 34 -32.62 -27.11 -24.45
CA PRO A 34 -32.48 -27.40 -25.87
C PRO A 34 -31.05 -27.09 -26.34
N PRO A 35 -30.52 -27.85 -27.32
CA PRO A 35 -29.16 -27.63 -27.81
C PRO A 35 -29.03 -26.19 -28.32
N PRO A 36 -27.91 -25.51 -28.04
CA PRO A 36 -27.69 -24.16 -28.51
C PRO A 36 -27.72 -24.11 -30.04
N PRO A 37 -28.23 -23.03 -30.66
CA PRO A 37 -28.17 -22.89 -32.10
C PRO A 37 -26.70 -22.92 -32.54
N GLU A 38 -26.39 -23.81 -33.48
CA GLU A 38 -25.11 -23.82 -34.19
C GLU A 38 -24.92 -22.45 -34.85
N SER A 39 -24.20 -21.57 -34.16
CA SER A 39 -23.78 -20.30 -34.69
C SER A 39 -22.80 -20.59 -35.82
N PRO A 40 -22.95 -19.97 -37.01
CA PRO A 40 -22.05 -20.22 -38.13
C PRO A 40 -20.62 -19.96 -37.66
N ALA A 41 -19.74 -20.93 -37.94
CA ALA A 41 -18.33 -20.92 -37.59
C ALA A 41 -17.75 -19.51 -37.76
N GLN A 42 -17.45 -18.87 -36.62
CA GLN A 42 -16.70 -17.62 -36.61
C GLN A 42 -15.31 -17.94 -37.15
N ASP A 43 -14.96 -17.36 -38.29
CA ASP A 43 -13.60 -17.36 -38.82
C ASP A 43 -12.63 -16.95 -37.70
N PRO A 44 -11.60 -17.76 -37.36
CA PRO A 44 -10.65 -17.43 -36.31
C PRO A 44 -9.60 -16.43 -36.80
N MET A 45 -10.02 -15.37 -37.49
CA MET A 45 -9.11 -14.33 -37.97
C MET A 45 -9.43 -13.00 -37.30
N ALA A 46 -8.41 -12.49 -36.60
CA ALA A 46 -8.28 -11.18 -35.97
C ALA A 46 -8.77 -11.03 -34.50
N ILE A 47 -8.23 -11.86 -33.59
CA ILE A 47 -7.97 -11.40 -32.22
C ILE A 47 -6.47 -11.09 -32.12
N ASN A 48 -5.98 -10.09 -32.84
CA ASN A 48 -4.60 -9.64 -32.64
C ASN A 48 -4.33 -8.19 -33.09
N ASP A 49 -5.37 -7.35 -33.10
CA ASP A 49 -5.25 -5.91 -33.40
C ASP A 49 -5.41 -5.06 -32.13
N ILE A 50 -4.85 -5.54 -31.01
CA ILE A 50 -4.42 -4.65 -29.93
C ILE A 50 -2.97 -4.32 -30.22
N MET A 51 -2.71 -3.71 -31.39
CA MET A 51 -1.42 -3.10 -31.68
C MET A 51 -1.48 -1.68 -31.14
N ASP A 52 -0.60 -1.43 -30.18
CA ASP A 52 -0.05 -0.13 -29.79
C ASP A 52 -0.69 1.07 -30.51
N GLU A 53 -1.79 1.59 -29.97
CA GLU A 53 -2.13 2.97 -30.28
C GLU A 53 -1.04 3.83 -29.66
N ASP A 54 -0.22 4.41 -30.53
CA ASP A 54 0.70 5.50 -30.26
C ASP A 54 0.16 6.35 -29.12
N ILE A 55 0.77 6.25 -27.93
CA ILE A 55 0.49 7.15 -26.82
C ILE A 55 0.64 8.55 -27.40
N SER A 56 -0.49 9.23 -27.61
CA SER A 56 -0.48 10.47 -28.37
C SER A 56 0.35 11.48 -27.58
N GLN A 57 1.08 12.36 -28.26
CA GLN A 57 1.89 13.39 -27.55
C GLN A 57 1.06 14.16 -26.52
N LYS A 58 -0.25 14.28 -26.76
CA LYS A 58 -1.21 14.91 -25.86
C LYS A 58 -1.46 14.13 -24.56
N ASP A 59 -1.38 12.80 -24.59
CA ASP A 59 -1.49 11.96 -23.40
C ASP A 59 -0.20 12.03 -22.55
N LEU A 60 0.97 12.20 -23.19
CA LEU A 60 2.23 12.47 -22.48
C LEU A 60 2.26 13.89 -21.88
N ASP A 61 1.69 14.89 -22.57
CA ASP A 61 1.55 16.25 -22.04
C ASP A 61 0.77 16.27 -20.72
N ALA A 62 -0.29 15.47 -20.61
CA ALA A 62 -1.07 15.34 -19.39
C ALA A 62 -0.28 14.69 -18.23
N VAL A 63 0.72 13.85 -18.53
CA VAL A 63 1.58 13.21 -17.51
C VAL A 63 2.61 14.20 -16.94
N TYR A 64 3.07 15.18 -17.72
CA TYR A 64 4.04 16.18 -17.24
C TYR A 64 3.47 17.12 -16.17
N ASP A 65 2.15 17.30 -16.12
CA ASP A 65 1.48 18.17 -15.15
C ASP A 65 1.20 17.50 -13.79
N ILE A 66 1.62 16.24 -13.62
CA ILE A 66 1.39 15.51 -12.37
C ILE A 66 2.29 16.11 -11.26
N PRO A 67 1.70 16.65 -10.17
CA PRO A 67 2.49 17.21 -9.08
C PRO A 67 3.24 16.09 -8.34
N VAL A 68 4.52 16.30 -8.07
CA VAL A 68 5.37 15.36 -7.33
C VAL A 68 5.90 15.98 -6.04
N GLN A 69 6.06 15.17 -5.00
CA GLN A 69 6.67 15.61 -3.76
C GLN A 69 8.20 15.49 -3.85
N VAL A 70 8.88 16.61 -3.72
CA VAL A 70 10.34 16.69 -3.66
C VAL A 70 10.78 16.89 -2.21
N SER A 71 11.71 16.05 -1.76
CA SER A 71 12.26 16.07 -0.41
C SER A 71 13.78 16.19 -0.47
N ALA A 72 14.31 17.29 0.06
CA ALA A 72 15.74 17.50 0.22
C ALA A 72 16.18 17.05 1.62
N VAL A 73 17.09 16.08 1.70
CA VAL A 73 17.53 15.48 2.96
C VAL A 73 18.94 15.94 3.28
N LEU A 74 19.07 16.77 4.33
CA LEU A 74 20.35 17.25 4.83
C LEU A 74 21.25 16.11 5.32
N GLY A 75 20.68 15.14 6.04
CA GLY A 75 21.41 14.00 6.59
C GLY A 75 20.46 13.04 7.31
N LYS A 76 20.97 11.85 7.62
CA LYS A 76 20.25 10.78 8.32
C LYS A 76 20.99 10.47 9.62
N ALA A 77 20.26 9.95 10.59
CA ALA A 77 20.83 9.46 11.83
C ALA A 77 20.10 8.17 12.22
N GLU A 78 20.86 7.11 12.49
CA GLU A 78 20.34 5.87 13.05
C GLU A 78 20.57 5.87 14.56
N MET A 79 19.53 5.54 15.32
CA MET A 79 19.61 5.48 16.77
C MET A 79 18.69 4.39 17.32
N GLN A 80 18.99 3.91 18.52
CA GLN A 80 18.14 2.93 19.18
C GLN A 80 16.83 3.59 19.62
N VAL A 81 15.73 2.81 19.62
CA VAL A 81 14.42 3.27 20.10
C VAL A 81 14.51 3.85 21.52
N SER A 82 15.35 3.26 22.37
CA SER A 82 15.61 3.73 23.73
C SER A 82 16.22 5.14 23.79
N GLN A 83 17.03 5.53 22.81
CA GLN A 83 17.60 6.88 22.70
C GLN A 83 16.56 7.86 22.17
N LEU A 84 15.76 7.44 21.18
CA LEU A 84 14.67 8.25 20.62
C LEU A 84 13.67 8.67 21.71
N LEU A 85 13.27 7.74 22.58
CA LEU A 85 12.36 8.01 23.69
C LEU A 85 12.94 8.95 24.76
N LYS A 86 14.27 9.06 24.83
CA LYS A 86 14.97 9.98 25.74
C LYS A 86 15.18 11.37 25.15
N LEU A 87 14.89 11.57 23.86
CA LEU A 87 15.00 12.88 23.24
C LEU A 87 13.96 13.82 23.84
N GLY A 88 14.46 14.85 24.51
CA GLY A 88 13.67 15.95 25.05
C GLY A 88 13.92 17.25 24.30
N ARG A 89 13.33 18.32 24.80
CA ARG A 89 13.62 19.68 24.30
C ARG A 89 15.11 19.98 24.48
N GLY A 90 15.75 20.47 23.42
CA GLY A 90 17.17 20.81 23.42
C GLY A 90 18.13 19.64 23.16
N ALA A 91 17.61 18.45 22.84
CA ALA A 91 18.46 17.36 22.38
C ALA A 91 19.06 17.68 21.00
N VAL A 92 20.37 17.48 20.86
CA VAL A 92 21.11 17.63 19.60
C VAL A 92 21.34 16.25 19.01
N VAL A 93 20.92 16.04 17.76
CA VAL A 93 21.14 14.80 17.02
C VAL A 93 22.18 15.07 15.95
N GLU A 94 23.30 14.37 16.05
CA GLU A 94 24.33 14.39 15.01
C GLU A 94 23.85 13.58 13.81
N LEU A 95 24.03 14.15 12.62
CA LEU A 95 23.73 13.49 11.35
C LEU A 95 25.00 12.85 10.79
N ASP A 96 24.83 11.92 9.87
CA ASP A 96 25.90 11.22 9.15
C ASP A 96 26.69 12.11 8.17
N ARG A 97 26.12 13.26 7.78
CA ARG A 97 26.65 14.13 6.73
C ARG A 97 27.45 15.31 7.30
N LYS A 98 28.58 15.65 6.66
CA LYS A 98 29.43 16.78 7.07
C LYS A 98 28.95 18.11 6.48
N VAL A 99 29.34 19.21 7.12
CA VAL A 99 29.09 20.57 6.60
C VAL A 99 29.82 20.75 5.27
N GLY A 100 29.08 21.15 4.24
CA GLY A 100 29.62 21.39 2.90
C GLY A 100 29.60 20.17 1.97
N GLU A 101 29.08 19.01 2.41
CA GLU A 101 28.79 17.91 1.50
C GLU A 101 27.48 18.14 0.74
N ALA A 102 27.40 17.65 -0.49
CA ALA A 102 26.18 17.66 -1.27
C ALA A 102 25.10 16.84 -0.55
N ILE A 103 23.89 17.39 -0.45
CA ILE A 103 22.70 16.77 0.12
C ILE A 103 21.96 15.90 -0.91
N ASP A 104 21.15 14.97 -0.43
CA ASP A 104 20.39 14.06 -1.29
C ASP A 104 19.00 14.61 -1.56
N ILE A 105 18.56 14.52 -2.82
CA ILE A 105 17.24 15.01 -3.25
C ILE A 105 16.42 13.82 -3.73
N TYR A 106 15.27 13.64 -3.08
CA TYR A 106 14.34 12.56 -3.33
C TYR A 106 13.07 13.08 -4.01
N VAL A 107 12.52 12.31 -4.93
CA VAL A 107 11.19 12.50 -5.51
C VAL A 107 10.41 11.22 -5.30
N ASN A 108 9.27 11.26 -4.61
CA ASN A 108 8.49 10.05 -4.26
C ASN A 108 9.37 8.91 -3.69
N ASN A 109 10.25 9.24 -2.74
CA ASN A 109 11.20 8.32 -2.10
C ASN A 109 12.33 7.75 -3.00
N ARG A 110 12.45 8.21 -4.25
CA ARG A 110 13.57 7.84 -5.14
C ARG A 110 14.63 8.94 -5.16
N LEU A 111 15.90 8.57 -5.00
CA LEU A 111 17.02 9.50 -5.15
C LEU A 111 17.14 9.92 -6.62
N VAL A 112 16.99 11.21 -6.90
CA VAL A 112 17.03 11.74 -8.28
C VAL A 112 18.19 12.69 -8.52
N ALA A 113 18.72 13.31 -7.47
CA ALA A 113 19.76 14.32 -7.61
C ALA A 113 20.56 14.50 -6.31
N ARG A 114 21.71 15.14 -6.46
CA ARG A 114 22.51 15.70 -5.37
C ARG A 114 22.60 17.21 -5.57
N GLY A 115 22.69 17.94 -4.47
CA GLY A 115 22.78 19.39 -4.52
C GLY A 115 23.43 20.00 -3.30
N GLU A 116 23.75 21.28 -3.37
CA GLU A 116 24.33 22.03 -2.26
C GLU A 116 23.30 22.98 -1.66
N VAL A 117 23.32 23.14 -0.34
CA VAL A 117 22.43 24.05 0.36
C VAL A 117 22.95 25.48 0.19
N VAL A 118 22.10 26.35 -0.32
CA VAL A 118 22.37 27.77 -0.51
C VAL A 118 21.31 28.59 0.22
N VAL A 119 21.65 29.82 0.58
CA VAL A 119 20.67 30.77 1.13
C VAL A 119 20.33 31.78 0.05
N VAL A 120 19.06 31.89 -0.30
CA VAL A 120 18.54 32.82 -1.32
C VAL A 120 17.41 33.62 -0.69
N ASP A 121 17.52 34.95 -0.68
CA ASP A 121 16.49 35.85 -0.13
C ASP A 121 15.98 35.45 1.27
N GLU A 122 16.92 35.16 2.18
CA GLU A 122 16.65 34.69 3.56
C GLU A 122 15.93 33.34 3.65
N ARG A 123 15.82 32.60 2.54
CA ARG A 123 15.24 31.26 2.45
C ARG A 123 16.34 30.23 2.18
N LEU A 124 16.13 29.02 2.68
CA LEU A 124 16.94 27.87 2.31
C LEU A 124 16.58 27.44 0.88
N GLY A 125 17.57 27.38 0.01
CA GLY A 125 17.49 26.85 -1.34
C GLY A 125 18.47 25.70 -1.53
N VAL A 126 18.31 24.97 -2.63
CA VAL A 126 19.19 23.87 -3.01
C VAL A 126 19.60 24.06 -4.45
N THR A 127 20.90 24.15 -4.71
CA THR A 127 21.46 24.20 -6.07
C THR A 127 21.78 22.78 -6.50
N MET A 128 21.25 22.36 -7.65
CA MET A 128 21.52 21.02 -8.22
C MET A 128 22.99 20.94 -8.65
N THR A 129 23.72 19.96 -8.13
CA THR A 129 25.09 19.67 -8.56
C THR A 129 25.13 18.50 -9.53
N GLU A 130 24.36 17.45 -9.26
CA GLU A 130 24.33 16.24 -10.07
C GLU A 130 22.90 15.72 -10.19
N ILE A 131 22.50 15.29 -11.40
CA ILE A 131 21.20 14.67 -11.65
C ILE A 131 21.44 13.19 -11.98
N ILE A 132 20.86 12.32 -11.16
CA ILE A 132 20.88 10.88 -11.34
C ILE A 132 19.70 10.53 -12.25
N LYS A 133 19.98 10.29 -13.53
CA LYS A 133 18.97 9.81 -14.46
C LYS A 133 18.51 8.43 -14.02
N SER A 134 17.21 8.29 -13.79
CA SER A 134 16.58 6.98 -13.67
C SER A 134 16.43 6.44 -15.09
N ASP A 135 17.51 5.88 -15.64
CA ASP A 135 17.43 5.08 -16.85
C ASP A 135 16.79 3.74 -16.45
N GLN A 136 15.46 3.67 -16.51
CA GLN A 136 14.77 2.40 -16.57
C GLN A 136 13.91 2.38 -17.82
N SER A 137 14.27 1.39 -18.63
CA SER A 137 13.78 0.93 -19.93
C SER A 137 12.27 0.71 -19.99
#